data_AF-A0A0T5NQI4-F1
#
_entry.id   AF-A0A0T5NQI4-F1
#
_cell.length_a   1.000
_cell.length_b   1.000
_cell.length_c   1.000
_cell.angle_alpha   90.00
_cell.angle_beta   90.00
_cell.angle_gamma   90.00
#
_symmetry.space_group_name_H-M   'P 1'
#
loop_
_entity.id
_entity.type
_entity.pdbx_description
1 polymer ?
#
loop_
_entity_poly.entity_id
_entity_poly.type
_entity_poly.pdbx_seq_one_letter_code
_entity_poly.pdbx_strand_id
1 'polypeptide(L)'
;MSFVGSIAGYFFVSAGVGFLLPFLGALAFQRESWRTVGPLLLALTLVGACAGFAGGMSRASAVGDVIPAFLGLLGVVGVYLFGVDQSRGIIASFGAAALSIALLIGYASGSQYRAKPEDHRDIRAHCARAYTDADLLGNEAAFERFRQQMGNLCDASMFWRVTTSEKEEQ
;
A
#
# COMPACT_ATOMS: atom_id res chain seq x y z
N MET A 1 6.17 14.20 -18.68
CA MET A 1 6.17 13.33 -17.48
C MET A 1 4.99 13.72 -16.61
N SER A 2 4.00 12.85 -16.49
CA SER A 2 2.76 13.13 -15.76
C SER A 2 3.04 13.15 -14.25
N PHE A 3 2.68 14.24 -13.56
CA PHE A 3 2.84 14.42 -12.10
C PHE A 3 2.26 13.25 -11.27
N VAL A 4 1.22 12.61 -11.83
CA VAL A 4 0.54 11.42 -11.29
C VAL A 4 1.45 10.18 -11.21
N GLY A 5 2.58 10.12 -11.92
CA GLY A 5 3.48 8.96 -11.87
C GLY A 5 4.44 8.93 -10.67
N SER A 6 4.48 10.00 -9.87
CA SER A 6 5.37 10.10 -8.72
C SER A 6 4.69 9.64 -7.43
N ILE A 7 5.46 9.05 -6.50
CA ILE A 7 4.99 8.66 -5.16
C ILE A 7 4.30 9.84 -4.46
N ALA A 8 4.89 11.03 -4.55
CA ALA A 8 4.33 12.26 -4.02
C ALA A 8 2.96 12.57 -4.65
N GLY A 9 2.82 12.41 -5.97
CA GLY A 9 1.56 12.63 -6.68
C GLY A 9 0.41 11.78 -6.15
N TYR A 10 0.62 10.47 -5.96
CA TYR A 10 -0.40 9.58 -5.40
C TYR A 10 -0.77 9.93 -3.97
N PHE A 11 0.23 10.29 -3.15
CA PHE A 11 -0.03 10.76 -1.79
C PHE A 11 -0.95 11.98 -1.79
N PHE A 12 -0.63 13.00 -2.59
CA PHE A 12 -1.46 14.21 -2.69
C PHE A 12 -2.85 13.93 -3.27
N VAL A 13 -2.99 13.01 -4.22
CA VAL A 13 -4.30 12.60 -4.74
C VAL A 13 -5.12 11.91 -3.64
N SER A 14 -4.53 10.99 -2.87
CA SER A 14 -5.23 10.29 -1.78
C SER A 14 -5.69 11.26 -0.68
N ALA A 15 -4.81 12.15 -0.23
CA ALA A 15 -5.12 13.16 0.78
C ALA A 15 -6.13 14.18 0.26
N GLY A 16 -5.97 14.63 -0.98
CA GLY A 16 -6.85 15.61 -1.63
C GLY A 16 -8.26 15.08 -1.83
N VAL A 17 -8.42 13.89 -2.41
CA VAL A 17 -9.73 13.25 -2.61
C VAL A 17 -10.37 12.89 -1.26
N GLY A 18 -9.58 12.32 -0.35
CA GLY A 18 -10.03 12.00 1.00
C GLY A 18 -10.49 13.21 1.79
N PHE A 19 -9.93 14.40 1.54
CA PHE A 19 -10.35 15.64 2.19
C PHE A 19 -11.54 16.29 1.48
N LEU A 20 -11.47 16.48 0.17
CA LEU A 20 -12.45 17.29 -0.59
C LEU A 20 -13.85 16.73 -0.50
N LEU A 21 -14.04 15.41 -0.67
CA LEU A 21 -15.36 14.79 -0.66
C LEU A 21 -16.11 14.99 0.67
N PRO A 22 -15.56 14.57 1.83
CA PRO A 22 -16.22 14.79 3.12
C PRO A 22 -16.21 16.25 3.57
N PHE A 23 -15.23 17.07 3.16
CA PHE A 23 -15.25 18.50 3.47
C PHE A 23 -16.40 19.23 2.76
N LEU A 24 -16.64 18.94 1.47
CA LEU A 24 -17.77 19.48 0.73
C LEU A 24 -19.11 18.99 1.32
N GLY A 25 -19.18 17.73 1.73
CA GLY A 25 -20.32 17.20 2.48
C GLY A 25 -20.54 17.95 3.79
N ALA A 26 -19.50 18.14 4.59
CA ALA A 26 -19.58 18.89 5.85
C ALA A 26 -20.00 20.36 5.63
N LEU A 27 -19.51 21.02 4.59
CA LEU A 27 -19.90 22.39 4.24
C LEU A 27 -21.38 22.50 3.86
N ALA A 28 -21.95 21.48 3.22
CA ALA A 28 -23.37 21.46 2.87
C ALA A 28 -24.28 21.34 4.09
N PHE A 29 -23.86 20.61 5.13
CA PHE A 29 -24.68 20.34 6.32
C PHE A 29 -24.39 21.27 7.51
N GLN A 30 -23.16 21.79 7.67
CA GLN A 30 -22.74 22.56 8.85
C GLN A 30 -21.89 23.78 8.45
N ARG A 31 -22.51 24.78 7.82
CA ARG A 31 -21.84 26.01 7.36
C ARG A 31 -21.11 26.79 8.46
N GLU A 32 -21.52 26.69 9.71
CA GLU A 32 -20.96 27.52 10.80
C GLU A 32 -19.71 26.90 11.44
N SER A 33 -19.52 25.58 11.34
CA SER A 33 -18.46 24.84 12.06
C SER A 33 -17.21 24.51 11.24
N TRP A 34 -17.12 25.00 10.00
CA TRP A 34 -16.04 24.64 9.06
C TRP A 34 -14.63 24.97 9.56
N ARG A 35 -14.47 26.00 10.41
CA ARG A 35 -13.18 26.38 11.01
C ARG A 35 -12.62 25.32 11.94
N THR A 36 -13.49 24.54 12.59
CA THR A 36 -13.11 23.47 13.51
C THR A 36 -13.05 22.13 12.78
N VAL A 37 -14.00 21.88 11.88
CA VAL A 37 -14.11 20.60 11.15
C VAL A 37 -13.02 20.46 10.09
N GLY A 38 -12.64 21.54 9.41
CA GLY A 38 -11.63 21.52 8.33
C GLY A 38 -10.28 20.95 8.78
N PRO A 39 -9.64 21.52 9.82
CA PRO A 39 -8.35 21.01 10.33
C PRO A 39 -8.41 19.56 10.80
N LEU A 40 -9.53 19.15 11.42
CA LEU A 40 -9.74 17.77 11.87
C LEU A 40 -9.78 16.80 10.67
N LEU A 41 -10.58 17.11 9.65
CA LEU A 41 -10.68 16.28 8.45
C LEU A 41 -9.32 16.20 7.73
N LEU A 42 -8.60 17.31 7.64
CA LEU A 42 -7.26 17.33 7.04
C LEU A 42 -6.27 16.45 7.81
N ALA A 43 -6.27 16.50 9.14
CA ALA A 43 -5.41 15.66 9.95
C ALA A 43 -5.74 14.17 9.73
N LEU A 44 -7.03 13.81 9.75
CA LEU A 44 -7.47 12.44 9.53
C LEU A 44 -7.10 11.93 8.13
N THR A 45 -7.25 12.74 7.09
CA THR A 45 -6.91 12.30 5.72
C THR A 45 -5.42 12.12 5.53
N LEU A 46 -4.59 12.98 6.11
CA LEU A 46 -3.13 12.81 6.08
C LEU A 46 -2.71 11.51 6.80
N VAL A 47 -3.30 11.23 7.96
CA VAL A 47 -3.05 9.98 8.68
C VAL A 47 -3.49 8.78 7.85
N GLY A 48 -4.69 8.81 7.26
CA GLY A 48 -5.20 7.74 6.40
C GLY A 48 -4.35 7.52 5.17
N ALA A 49 -3.94 8.59 4.48
CA ALA A 49 -3.05 8.53 3.32
C ALA A 49 -1.69 7.92 3.67
N CYS A 50 -1.06 8.37 4.77
CA CYS A 50 0.21 7.82 5.25
C CYS A 50 0.09 6.33 5.58
N ALA A 51 -0.93 5.95 6.38
CA ALA A 51 -1.15 4.58 6.80
C ALA A 51 -1.48 3.66 5.63
N GLY A 52 -2.37 4.11 4.73
CA GLY A 52 -2.74 3.38 3.52
C GLY A 52 -1.52 3.16 2.63
N PHE A 53 -0.77 4.22 2.32
CA PHE A 53 0.40 4.13 1.44
C PHE A 53 1.50 3.25 2.03
N ALA A 54 1.84 3.45 3.31
CA ALA A 54 2.82 2.60 4.00
C ALA A 54 2.36 1.13 4.07
N GLY A 55 1.08 0.90 4.35
CA GLY A 55 0.46 -0.42 4.35
C GLY A 55 0.53 -1.10 2.99
N GLY A 56 0.20 -0.38 1.92
CA GLY A 56 0.26 -0.89 0.55
C GLY A 56 1.67 -1.24 0.08
N MET A 57 2.69 -0.50 0.53
CA MET A 57 4.09 -0.81 0.21
C MET A 57 4.66 -1.98 1.03
N SER A 58 4.08 -2.30 2.19
CA SER A 58 4.63 -3.32 3.09
C SER A 58 4.35 -4.73 2.58
N ARG A 59 5.33 -5.64 2.76
CA ARG A 59 5.23 -7.08 2.45
C ARG A 59 4.81 -7.92 3.66
N ALA A 60 5.15 -7.45 4.86
CA ALA A 60 4.77 -8.15 6.08
C ALA A 60 3.25 -8.05 6.26
N SER A 61 2.65 -8.94 7.05
CA SER A 61 1.29 -8.79 7.59
C SER A 61 1.08 -7.52 8.42
N ALA A 62 1.90 -6.47 8.25
CA ALA A 62 1.63 -5.11 8.69
C ALA A 62 0.23 -4.65 8.25
N VAL A 63 -0.28 -5.12 7.12
CA VAL A 63 -1.68 -4.91 6.71
C VAL A 63 -2.65 -5.50 7.75
N GLY A 64 -2.32 -6.67 8.29
CA GLY A 64 -3.06 -7.37 9.33
C GLY A 64 -2.97 -6.72 10.72
N ASP A 65 -1.94 -5.94 11.02
CA ASP A 65 -1.82 -5.26 12.33
C ASP A 65 -2.32 -3.81 12.28
N VAL A 66 -2.04 -3.11 11.18
CA VAL A 66 -2.39 -1.69 11.00
C VAL A 66 -3.89 -1.53 10.82
N ILE A 67 -4.55 -2.36 10.02
CA ILE A 67 -6.00 -2.23 9.77
C ILE A 67 -6.80 -2.41 11.08
N PRO A 68 -6.60 -3.45 11.90
CA PRO A 68 -7.30 -3.58 13.17
C PRO A 68 -6.98 -2.47 14.17
N ALA A 69 -5.73 -1.98 14.22
CA ALA A 69 -5.39 -0.85 15.08
C ALA A 69 -6.15 0.42 14.68
N PHE A 70 -6.28 0.69 13.37
CA PHE A 70 -7.05 1.81 12.84
C PHE A 70 -8.56 1.65 13.06
N LEU A 71 -9.11 0.45 12.83
CA LEU A 71 -10.51 0.15 13.12
C LEU A 71 -10.82 0.26 14.62
N GLY A 72 -9.90 -0.17 15.47
CA GLY A 72 -9.99 -0.01 16.91
C GLY A 72 -10.00 1.46 17.33
N LEU A 73 -9.09 2.26 16.79
CA LEU A 73 -9.05 3.70 17.03
C LEU A 73 -10.34 4.39 16.56
N LEU A 74 -10.82 4.08 15.35
CA LEU A 74 -12.09 4.59 14.83
C LEU A 74 -13.29 4.16 15.69
N GLY A 75 -13.30 2.91 16.15
CA GLY A 75 -14.34 2.39 17.03
C GLY A 75 -14.39 3.13 18.36
N VAL A 76 -13.23 3.31 19.01
CA VAL A 76 -13.11 4.06 20.27
C VAL A 76 -13.53 5.52 20.09
N VAL A 77 -13.07 6.17 19.02
CA VAL A 77 -13.44 7.56 18.72
C VAL A 77 -14.95 7.67 18.44
N GLY A 78 -15.52 6.72 17.70
CA GLY A 78 -16.96 6.65 17.44
C GLY A 78 -17.76 6.50 18.73
N VAL A 79 -17.43 5.51 19.56
CA VAL A 79 -18.09 5.28 20.85
C VAL A 79 -17.96 6.50 21.77
N TYR A 80 -16.77 7.12 21.83
CA TYR A 80 -16.55 8.32 22.63
C TYR A 80 -17.43 9.49 22.16
N LEU A 81 -17.48 9.76 20.85
CA LEU A 81 -18.27 10.87 20.30
C LEU A 81 -19.78 10.63 20.45
N PHE A 82 -20.25 9.40 20.24
CA PHE A 82 -21.67 9.07 20.42
C PHE A 82 -22.08 9.00 21.90
N GLY A 83 -21.15 8.64 22.80
CA GLY A 83 -21.42 8.51 24.23
C GLY A 83 -21.39 9.84 24.99
N VAL A 84 -20.48 10.75 24.64
CA VAL A 84 -20.27 12.00 25.38
C VAL A 84 -21.07 13.18 24.81
N ASP A 85 -21.16 13.31 23.48
CA ASP A 85 -21.77 14.49 22.86
C ASP A 85 -22.42 14.16 21.51
N GLN A 86 -23.66 13.66 21.56
CA GLN A 86 -24.44 13.23 20.38
C GLN A 86 -24.60 14.34 19.33
N SER A 87 -24.53 15.61 19.73
CA SER A 87 -24.60 16.76 18.81
C SER A 87 -23.47 16.76 17.77
N ARG A 88 -22.36 16.07 18.06
CA ARG A 88 -21.16 15.99 17.20
C ARG A 88 -21.08 14.70 16.38
N GLY A 89 -22.08 13.83 16.44
CA GLY A 89 -22.08 12.54 15.74
C GLY A 89 -21.87 12.67 14.22
N ILE A 90 -22.39 13.74 13.61
CA ILE A 90 -22.22 14.00 12.16
C ILE A 90 -20.74 14.25 11.81
N ILE A 91 -20.02 14.99 12.64
CA ILE A 91 -18.58 15.30 12.41
C ILE A 91 -17.76 14.02 12.48
N ALA A 92 -18.09 13.13 13.43
CA ALA A 92 -17.47 11.81 13.55
C ALA A 92 -17.59 11.00 12.27
N SER A 93 -18.81 10.94 11.70
CA SER A 93 -19.09 10.21 10.46
C SER A 93 -18.30 10.75 9.27
N PHE A 94 -18.23 12.08 9.11
CA PHE A 94 -17.41 12.68 8.05
C PHE A 94 -15.91 12.43 8.25
N GLY A 95 -15.43 12.45 9.50
CA GLY A 95 -14.04 12.09 9.81
C GLY A 95 -13.70 10.64 9.47
N ALA A 96 -14.57 9.71 9.84
CA ALA A 96 -14.41 8.29 9.52
C ALA A 96 -14.43 8.06 7.99
N ALA A 97 -15.33 8.74 7.27
CA ALA A 97 -15.38 8.69 5.80
C ALA A 97 -14.09 9.24 5.17
N ALA A 98 -13.61 10.39 5.64
CA ALA A 98 -12.38 11.02 5.15
C ALA A 98 -11.15 10.12 5.34
N LEU A 99 -11.02 9.55 6.53
CA LEU A 99 -9.95 8.59 6.84
C LEU A 99 -10.05 7.35 5.94
N SER A 100 -11.25 6.78 5.79
CA SER A 100 -11.45 5.54 5.03
C SER A 100 -11.14 5.72 3.53
N ILE A 101 -11.59 6.84 2.93
CA ILE A 101 -11.31 7.15 1.53
C ILE A 101 -9.81 7.37 1.32
N ALA A 102 -9.17 8.17 2.16
CA ALA A 102 -7.73 8.44 2.06
C ALA A 102 -6.91 7.15 2.22
N LEU A 103 -7.28 6.30 3.18
CA LEU A 103 -6.63 5.02 3.43
C LEU A 103 -6.77 4.06 2.24
N LEU A 104 -7.98 3.93 1.68
CA LEU A 104 -8.22 3.05 0.54
C LEU A 104 -7.39 3.45 -0.70
N ILE A 105 -7.40 4.74 -1.04
CA ILE A 105 -6.65 5.25 -2.19
C ILE A 105 -5.13 5.15 -1.94
N GLY A 106 -4.68 5.50 -0.73
CA GLY A 106 -3.29 5.34 -0.31
C GLY A 106 -2.84 3.88 -0.41
N TYR A 107 -3.66 2.94 0.04
CA TYR A 107 -3.35 1.51 -0.03
C TYR A 107 -3.28 0.98 -1.46
N ALA A 108 -4.28 1.30 -2.27
CA ALA A 108 -4.30 0.86 -3.67
C ALA A 108 -3.08 1.40 -4.43
N SER A 109 -2.74 2.68 -4.26
CA SER A 109 -1.54 3.26 -4.88
C SER A 109 -0.25 2.65 -4.35
N GLY A 110 -0.12 2.47 -3.03
CA GLY A 110 1.05 1.81 -2.42
C GLY A 110 1.29 0.40 -2.94
N SER A 111 0.23 -0.40 -3.10
CA SER A 111 0.31 -1.78 -3.59
C SER A 111 0.81 -1.89 -5.03
N GLN A 112 0.51 -0.91 -5.89
CA GLN A 112 1.00 -0.88 -7.28
C GLN A 112 2.52 -0.71 -7.34
N TYR A 113 3.10 0.05 -6.41
CA TYR A 113 4.56 0.20 -6.31
C TYR A 113 5.23 -1.05 -5.74
N ARG A 114 4.51 -1.90 -5.00
CA ARG A 114 5.03 -3.16 -4.48
C ARG A 114 5.16 -4.24 -5.54
N ALA A 115 4.24 -4.28 -6.51
CA ALA A 115 4.20 -5.31 -7.55
C ALA A 115 5.49 -5.37 -8.39
N LYS A 116 6.02 -4.24 -8.88
CA LYS A 116 7.23 -4.23 -9.71
C LYS A 116 8.48 -4.85 -9.05
N PRO A 117 8.88 -4.46 -7.83
CA PRO A 117 10.02 -5.09 -7.15
C PRO A 117 9.70 -6.52 -6.70
N GLU A 118 8.42 -6.90 -6.52
CA GLU A 118 8.00 -8.29 -6.32
C GLU A 118 8.26 -9.11 -7.57
N ASP A 119 7.75 -8.69 -8.72
CA ASP A 119 7.97 -9.35 -10.01
C ASP A 119 9.46 -9.51 -10.30
N HIS A 120 10.26 -8.45 -10.10
CA HIS A 120 11.70 -8.54 -10.28
C HIS A 120 12.38 -9.52 -9.31
N ARG A 121 11.93 -9.61 -8.05
CA ARG A 121 12.47 -10.56 -7.09
C ARG A 121 12.10 -12.00 -7.46
N ASP A 122 10.87 -12.22 -7.89
CA ASP A 122 10.36 -13.55 -8.24
C ASP A 122 10.99 -14.05 -9.54
N ILE A 123 11.11 -13.18 -10.56
CA ILE A 123 11.88 -13.47 -11.78
C ILE A 123 13.31 -13.85 -11.40
N ARG A 124 13.98 -13.08 -10.53
CA ARG A 124 15.34 -13.40 -10.11
C ARG A 124 15.44 -14.76 -9.41
N ALA A 125 14.48 -15.09 -8.55
CA ALA A 125 14.43 -16.38 -7.88
C ALA A 125 14.22 -17.54 -8.88
N HIS A 126 13.37 -17.35 -9.89
CA HIS A 126 13.16 -18.32 -10.97
C HIS A 126 14.40 -18.49 -11.85
N CYS A 127 15.05 -17.39 -12.25
CA CYS A 127 16.29 -17.45 -13.02
C CYS A 127 17.40 -18.16 -12.24
N ALA A 128 17.57 -17.82 -10.95
CA ALA A 128 18.56 -18.45 -10.09
C ALA A 128 18.33 -19.97 -10.00
N ARG A 129 17.08 -20.41 -9.78
CA ARG A 129 16.73 -21.83 -9.74
C ARG A 129 17.06 -22.53 -11.07
N ALA A 130 16.69 -21.93 -12.20
CA ALA A 130 16.97 -22.49 -13.52
C ALA A 130 18.48 -22.62 -13.80
N TYR A 131 19.28 -21.62 -13.42
CA TYR A 131 20.75 -21.66 -13.57
C TYR A 131 21.46 -22.55 -12.55
N THR A 132 20.74 -23.10 -11.56
CA THR A 132 21.27 -24.11 -10.62
C THR A 132 20.74 -25.52 -10.88
N ASP A 133 19.82 -25.68 -11.83
CA ASP A 133 19.18 -26.96 -12.14
C ASP A 133 20.09 -27.80 -13.05
N ALA A 134 20.63 -28.89 -12.51
CA ALA A 134 21.56 -29.77 -13.23
C ALA A 134 20.91 -30.46 -14.44
N ASP A 135 19.62 -30.76 -14.39
CA ASP A 135 18.90 -31.42 -15.49
C ASP A 135 18.69 -30.47 -16.66
N LEU A 136 18.36 -29.21 -16.36
CA LEU A 136 18.22 -28.16 -17.38
C LEU A 136 19.57 -27.85 -18.03
N LEU A 137 20.63 -27.73 -17.24
CA LEU A 137 21.99 -27.45 -17.73
C LEU A 137 22.63 -28.63 -18.45
N GLY A 138 22.26 -29.86 -18.08
CA GLY A 138 22.73 -31.09 -18.73
C GLY A 138 22.12 -31.33 -20.12
N ASN A 139 21.06 -30.61 -20.49
CA ASN A 139 20.34 -30.78 -21.76
C ASN A 139 20.39 -29.50 -22.61
N GLU A 140 21.30 -29.45 -23.58
CA GLU A 140 21.55 -28.29 -24.45
C GLU A 140 20.27 -27.79 -25.16
N ALA A 141 19.42 -28.71 -25.64
CA ALA A 141 18.18 -28.33 -26.32
C ALA A 141 17.15 -27.71 -25.36
N ALA A 142 17.10 -28.16 -24.11
CA ALA A 142 16.24 -27.57 -23.08
C ALA A 142 16.77 -26.19 -22.65
N PHE A 143 18.08 -26.08 -22.45
CA PHE A 143 18.74 -24.83 -22.11
C PHE A 143 18.55 -23.75 -23.19
N GLU A 144 18.67 -24.10 -24.48
CA GLU A 144 18.48 -23.12 -25.56
C GLU A 144 17.04 -22.62 -25.63
N ARG A 145 16.04 -23.49 -25.41
CA ARG A 145 14.63 -23.07 -25.34
C ARG A 145 14.39 -22.14 -24.16
N PHE A 146 14.94 -22.47 -22.99
CA PHE A 146 14.89 -21.60 -21.82
C PHE A 146 15.52 -20.24 -22.12
N ARG A 147 16.70 -20.22 -22.73
CA ARG A 147 17.43 -18.99 -23.11
C ARG A 147 16.63 -18.14 -24.10
N GLN A 148 15.97 -18.75 -25.08
CA GLN A 148 15.14 -18.03 -26.05
C GLN A 148 13.90 -17.41 -25.41
N GLN A 149 13.24 -18.10 -24.47
CA GLN A 149 12.04 -17.60 -23.81
C GLN A 149 12.34 -16.58 -22.71
N MET A 150 13.41 -16.82 -21.95
CA MET A 150 13.71 -16.08 -20.72
C MET A 150 14.94 -15.18 -20.83
N GLY A 151 15.70 -15.20 -21.93
CA GLY A 151 16.98 -14.49 -22.04
C GLY A 151 16.92 -12.99 -21.77
N ASN A 152 15.81 -12.33 -22.14
CA ASN A 152 15.60 -10.90 -21.86
C ASN A 152 15.29 -10.62 -20.38
N LEU A 153 14.80 -11.62 -19.64
CA LEU A 153 14.43 -11.50 -18.22
C LEU A 153 15.52 -12.05 -17.29
N CYS A 154 16.26 -13.06 -17.75
CA CYS A 154 17.30 -13.79 -17.04
C CYS A 154 18.67 -13.49 -17.65
N ASP A 155 19.09 -12.22 -17.58
CA ASP A 155 20.42 -11.81 -18.02
C ASP A 155 21.51 -12.50 -17.16
N ALA A 156 22.47 -13.15 -17.81
CA ALA A 156 23.60 -13.81 -17.17
C ALA A 156 24.52 -12.81 -16.41
N SER A 157 24.42 -11.51 -16.72
CA SER A 157 25.15 -10.45 -16.01
C SER A 157 24.62 -10.17 -14.60
N MET A 158 23.43 -10.68 -14.25
CA MET A 158 22.88 -10.48 -12.91
C MET A 158 23.68 -11.26 -11.87
N PHE A 159 24.13 -10.56 -10.82
CA PHE A 159 24.85 -11.17 -9.71
C PHE A 159 23.88 -11.93 -8.79
N TRP A 160 23.91 -13.26 -8.85
CA TRP A 160 23.09 -14.13 -8.01
C TRP A 160 23.85 -14.48 -6.73
N ARG A 161 23.45 -13.95 -5.57
CA ARG A 161 23.89 -14.53 -4.29
C ARG A 161 23.00 -15.71 -3.99
N VAL A 162 23.47 -16.91 -4.31
CA VAL A 162 22.84 -18.15 -3.88
C VAL A 162 23.13 -18.28 -2.39
N THR A 163 22.17 -17.89 -1.56
CA THR A 163 22.19 -18.30 -0.15
C THR A 163 21.83 -19.77 -0.12
N THR A 164 22.84 -20.64 -0.02
CA THR A 164 22.65 -22.05 0.27
C THR A 164 22.04 -22.16 1.67
N SER A 165 20.72 -22.25 1.77
CA SER A 165 20.00 -22.46 3.04
C SER A 165 20.12 -23.91 3.54
N GLU A 166 21.03 -24.70 2.98
CA GLU A 166 21.32 -26.04 3.44
C GLU A 166 22.48 -25.99 4.45
N LYS A 167 22.13 -26.30 5.70
CA LYS A 167 22.96 -26.75 6.84
C LYS A 167 22.91 -25.82 8.05
N GLU A 168 21.77 -25.78 8.73
CA GLU A 168 21.71 -25.53 10.17
C GLU A 168 20.45 -26.18 10.79
N GLU A 169 20.27 -27.48 10.51
CA GLU A 169 19.56 -28.40 11.41
C GLU A 169 20.50 -29.59 11.65
N GLN A 170 21.40 -29.43 12.63
CA GLN A 170 22.01 -30.50 13.40
C GLN A 170 21.97 -30.12 14.87
#